data_AF-A0AA88GX12-F1
#
_entry.id   AF-A0AA88GX12-F1
#
_cell.length_a   1.000
_cell.length_b   1.000
_cell.length_c   1.000
_cell.angle_alpha   90.00
_cell.angle_beta   90.00
_cell.angle_gamma   90.00
#
_symmetry.space_group_name_H-M   'P 1'
#
loop_
_entity.id
_entity.type
_entity.pdbx_description
1 polymer ?
#
loop_
_entity_poly.entity_id
_entity_poly.type
_entity_poly.pdbx_seq_one_letter_code
_entity_poly.pdbx_strand_id
1 'polypeptide(L)'
;MPPLKKAPSSSLPKVQLSEEKKAQLDSELTWCIEHLQLGLKRKDADEYQIRETNKVISTLQSKSVPDVQKRQLMKVVFGDYRKLMRMEKQQLEEAERKEAAKMKKKQGAASSSDDNVENETSITPAQQETQSMMTSNALENNYQ
;
A
#
# COMPACT_ATOMS: atom_id res chain seq x y z
N MET A 1 24.68 -9.20 -52.31
CA MET A 1 23.45 -9.16 -51.49
C MET A 1 23.79 -9.54 -50.04
N PRO A 2 23.02 -9.06 -49.05
CA PRO A 2 23.45 -8.43 -47.78
C PRO A 2 23.73 -9.41 -46.61
N PRO A 3 24.22 -8.91 -45.45
CA PRO A 3 24.68 -9.73 -44.32
C PRO A 3 23.53 -10.19 -43.43
N LEU A 4 23.60 -11.43 -42.93
CA LEU A 4 22.71 -11.92 -41.88
C LEU A 4 23.31 -11.60 -40.49
N LYS A 5 23.13 -10.32 -40.12
CA LYS A 5 22.70 -9.83 -38.80
C LYS A 5 22.88 -10.83 -37.64
N LYS A 6 23.80 -10.49 -36.74
CA LYS A 6 23.89 -11.00 -35.37
C LYS A 6 22.49 -10.99 -34.73
N ALA A 7 22.04 -12.14 -34.25
CA ALA A 7 20.83 -12.21 -33.43
C ALA A 7 21.04 -11.34 -32.18
N PRO A 8 20.11 -10.43 -31.83
CA PRO A 8 20.11 -9.84 -30.51
C PRO A 8 19.81 -10.96 -29.53
N SER A 9 20.83 -11.34 -28.75
CA SER A 9 20.73 -12.22 -27.59
C SER A 9 19.64 -11.70 -26.64
N SER A 10 18.43 -12.26 -26.75
CA SER A 10 17.29 -11.99 -25.86
C SER A 10 17.43 -12.75 -24.53
N SER A 11 18.59 -12.62 -23.89
CA SER A 11 18.95 -13.36 -22.67
C SER A 11 18.62 -12.58 -21.39
N LEU A 12 17.41 -12.02 -21.23
CA LEU A 12 17.02 -11.32 -19.99
C LEU A 12 15.53 -11.47 -19.64
N PRO A 13 15.15 -12.61 -19.03
CA PRO A 13 14.07 -12.61 -18.03
C PRO A 13 14.52 -13.09 -16.62
N LYS A 14 15.71 -13.69 -16.50
CA LYS A 14 16.10 -14.45 -15.29
C LYS A 14 16.58 -13.56 -14.12
N VAL A 15 17.14 -12.39 -14.42
CA VAL A 15 17.71 -11.47 -13.41
C VAL A 15 16.62 -10.66 -12.69
N GLN A 16 15.53 -10.30 -13.39
CA GLN A 16 14.45 -9.51 -12.79
C GLN A 16 13.67 -10.31 -11.74
N LEU A 17 13.39 -11.59 -12.02
CA LEU A 17 12.68 -12.48 -11.10
C LEU A 17 13.50 -12.79 -9.84
N SER A 18 14.83 -12.80 -9.92
CA SER A 18 15.67 -13.01 -8.73
C SER A 18 15.69 -11.81 -7.80
N GLU A 19 15.68 -10.59 -8.34
CA GLU A 19 15.68 -9.37 -7.53
C GLU A 19 14.33 -9.18 -6.84
N GLU A 20 13.23 -9.41 -7.54
CA GLU A 20 11.89 -9.32 -6.94
C GLU A 20 11.71 -10.30 -5.77
N LYS A 21 12.16 -11.56 -5.94
CA LYS A 21 12.12 -12.57 -4.87
C LYS A 21 12.97 -12.21 -3.66
N LYS A 22 14.08 -11.50 -3.88
CA LYS A 22 14.96 -11.01 -2.83
C LYS A 22 14.30 -9.86 -2.08
N ALA A 23 13.78 -8.87 -2.80
CA ALA A 23 13.04 -7.76 -2.21
C ALA A 23 11.81 -8.22 -1.41
N GLN A 24 11.09 -9.24 -1.91
CA GLN A 24 10.01 -9.88 -1.18
C GLN A 24 10.51 -10.50 0.13
N LEU A 25 11.59 -11.29 0.10
CA LEU A 25 12.17 -11.86 1.32
C LEU A 25 12.61 -10.77 2.31
N ASP A 26 13.25 -9.71 1.85
CA ASP A 26 13.72 -8.63 2.71
C ASP A 26 12.55 -7.91 3.40
N SER A 27 11.45 -7.72 2.67
CA SER A 27 10.20 -7.17 3.22
C SER A 27 9.58 -8.11 4.27
N GLU A 28 9.54 -9.41 3.98
CA GLU A 28 9.06 -10.45 4.90
C GLU A 28 9.89 -10.51 6.19
N LEU A 29 11.22 -10.44 6.06
CA LEU A 29 12.17 -10.43 7.18
C LEU A 29 11.97 -9.22 8.08
N THR A 30 11.89 -8.04 7.48
CA THR A 30 11.69 -6.78 8.19
C THR A 30 10.42 -6.85 9.04
N TRP A 31 9.31 -7.27 8.43
CA TRP A 31 8.05 -7.42 9.13
C TRP A 31 8.12 -8.43 10.27
N CYS A 32 8.72 -9.61 10.04
CA CYS A 32 8.84 -10.62 11.09
C CYS A 32 9.66 -10.11 12.29
N ILE A 33 10.77 -9.39 12.03
CA ILE A 33 11.60 -8.82 13.09
C ILE A 33 10.83 -7.77 13.88
N GLU A 34 10.14 -6.85 13.20
CA GLU A 34 9.30 -5.84 13.85
C GLU A 34 8.23 -6.48 14.72
N HIS A 35 7.56 -7.52 14.21
CA HIS A 35 6.50 -8.22 14.95
C HIS A 35 7.03 -8.95 16.19
N LEU A 36 8.23 -9.54 16.12
CA LEU A 36 8.91 -10.13 17.28
C LEU A 36 9.21 -9.06 18.34
N GLN A 37 9.76 -7.92 17.94
CA GLN A 37 10.08 -6.82 18.85
C GLN A 37 8.83 -6.20 19.48
N LEU A 38 7.76 -6.02 18.71
CA LEU A 38 6.45 -5.57 19.23
C LEU A 38 5.84 -6.59 20.19
N GLY A 39 6.05 -7.89 19.95
CA GLY A 39 5.65 -8.95 20.86
C GLY A 39 6.29 -8.82 22.23
N LEU A 40 7.60 -8.53 22.28
CA LEU A 40 8.36 -8.32 23.52
C LEU A 40 7.96 -7.06 24.28
N LYS A 41 7.51 -6.01 23.57
CA LYS A 41 7.09 -4.75 24.20
C LYS A 41 5.68 -4.80 24.77
N ARG A 42 4.79 -5.60 24.17
CA ARG A 42 3.35 -5.64 24.53
C ARG A 42 3.01 -6.68 25.58
N LYS A 43 3.78 -7.77 25.65
CA LYS A 43 3.61 -8.83 26.66
C LYS A 43 4.69 -8.63 27.72
N ASP A 44 4.35 -8.85 28.99
CA ASP A 44 5.33 -9.11 30.05
C ASP A 44 6.04 -10.44 29.72
N ALA A 45 6.90 -10.40 28.71
CA ALA A 45 7.53 -11.58 28.15
C ALA A 45 8.48 -12.14 29.21
N ASP A 46 8.37 -13.44 29.45
CA ASP A 46 9.26 -14.13 30.38
C ASP A 46 10.72 -14.00 29.91
N GLU A 47 11.68 -14.06 30.82
CA GLU A 47 13.10 -13.93 30.51
C GLU A 47 13.55 -15.00 29.48
N TYR A 48 12.92 -16.18 29.51
CA TYR A 48 13.12 -17.20 28.49
C TYR A 48 12.60 -16.77 27.12
N GLN A 49 11.38 -16.21 27.05
CA GLN A 49 10.79 -15.73 25.80
C GLN A 49 11.59 -14.59 25.19
N ILE A 50 12.10 -13.66 26.02
CA ILE A 50 12.98 -12.59 25.58
C ILE A 50 14.26 -13.16 24.97
N ARG A 51 14.92 -14.11 25.65
CA ARG A 51 16.14 -14.76 25.15
C ARG A 51 15.90 -15.50 23.83
N GLU A 52 14.84 -16.30 23.75
CA GLU A 52 14.54 -17.06 22.55
C GLU A 52 14.18 -16.13 21.37
N THR A 53 13.38 -15.10 21.62
CA THR A 53 13.02 -14.11 20.59
C THR A 53 14.25 -13.36 20.08
N ASN A 54 15.17 -12.97 20.97
CA ASN A 54 16.43 -12.33 20.58
C ASN A 54 17.31 -13.25 19.72
N LYS A 55 17.33 -14.55 20.02
CA LYS A 55 18.06 -15.55 19.22
C LYS A 55 17.47 -15.68 17.82
N VAL A 56 16.14 -15.71 17.71
CA VAL A 56 15.43 -15.71 16.42
C VAL A 56 15.77 -14.44 15.62
N ILE A 57 15.66 -13.25 16.23
CA ILE A 57 15.98 -11.97 15.58
C ILE A 57 17.42 -11.97 15.06
N SER A 58 18.38 -12.40 15.90
CA SER A 58 19.81 -12.46 15.53
C SER A 58 20.04 -13.38 14.32
N THR A 59 19.32 -14.49 14.26
CA THR A 59 19.40 -15.45 13.14
C THR A 59 18.81 -14.86 11.85
N LEU A 60 17.68 -14.15 11.93
CA LEU A 60 17.05 -13.51 10.77
C LEU A 60 17.89 -12.35 10.21
N GLN A 61 18.56 -11.59 11.09
CA GLN A 61 19.44 -10.48 10.71
C GLN A 61 20.79 -10.92 10.17
N SER A 62 21.25 -12.13 10.52
CA SER A 62 22.54 -12.64 10.06
C SER A 62 22.57 -12.80 8.54
N LYS A 63 23.61 -12.23 7.91
CA LYS A 63 23.88 -12.40 6.48
C LYS A 63 24.47 -13.77 6.15
N SER A 64 24.94 -14.49 7.18
CA SER A 64 25.54 -15.82 7.04
C SER A 64 24.48 -16.92 6.93
N VAL A 65 23.26 -16.67 7.42
CA VAL A 65 22.16 -17.65 7.41
C VAL A 65 21.53 -17.66 6.01
N PRO A 66 21.45 -18.82 5.34
CA PRO A 66 20.81 -18.95 4.04
C PRO A 66 19.31 -18.56 4.07
N ASP A 67 18.84 -17.92 3.01
CA ASP A 67 17.44 -17.47 2.87
C ASP A 67 16.40 -18.57 3.10
N VAL A 68 16.70 -19.81 2.71
CA VAL A 68 15.82 -20.97 2.92
C VAL A 68 15.63 -21.24 4.40
N GLN A 69 16.71 -21.16 5.20
CA GLN A 69 16.65 -21.36 6.64
C GLN A 69 15.90 -20.21 7.31
N LYS A 70 16.10 -18.96 6.85
CA LYS A 70 15.33 -17.82 7.35
C LYS A 70 13.83 -18.01 7.14
N ARG A 71 13.40 -18.44 5.95
CA ARG A 71 11.99 -18.75 5.65
C ARG A 71 11.45 -19.87 6.53
N GLN A 72 12.23 -20.92 6.73
CA GLN A 72 11.82 -22.02 7.60
C GLN A 72 11.64 -21.55 9.05
N LEU A 73 12.57 -20.75 9.57
CA LEU A 73 12.49 -20.20 10.91
C LEU A 73 11.27 -19.28 11.07
N MET A 74 11.03 -18.37 10.13
CA MET A 74 9.82 -17.52 10.12
C MET A 74 8.55 -18.38 10.13
N LYS A 75 8.51 -19.47 9.35
CA LYS A 75 7.37 -20.40 9.34
C LYS A 75 7.18 -21.14 10.66
N VAL A 76 8.26 -21.54 11.32
CA VAL A 76 8.19 -22.22 12.63
C VAL A 76 7.66 -21.26 13.70
N VAL A 77 8.10 -20.00 13.68
CA VAL A 77 7.75 -19.02 14.71
C VAL A 77 6.36 -18.41 14.50
N PHE A 78 5.98 -18.11 13.25
CA PHE A 78 4.74 -17.40 12.92
C PHE A 78 3.71 -18.24 12.17
N GLY A 79 4.06 -19.44 11.72
CA GLY A 79 3.24 -20.19 10.77
C GLY A 79 3.22 -19.51 9.40
N ASP A 80 2.03 -19.27 8.86
CA ASP A 80 1.88 -18.56 7.57
C ASP A 80 1.94 -17.03 7.75
N TYR A 81 3.16 -16.53 7.92
CA TYR A 81 3.42 -15.11 8.12
C TYR A 81 2.98 -14.24 6.94
N ARG A 82 2.96 -14.76 5.70
CA ARG A 82 2.47 -14.01 4.53
C ARG A 82 0.98 -13.70 4.64
N LYS A 83 0.20 -14.62 5.21
CA LYS A 83 -1.21 -14.38 5.52
C LYS A 83 -1.35 -13.33 6.62
N LEU A 84 -0.53 -13.40 7.68
CA LEU A 84 -0.52 -12.40 8.76
C LEU A 84 -0.26 -10.98 8.22
N MET A 85 0.77 -10.81 7.38
CA MET A 85 1.10 -9.51 6.75
C MET A 85 -0.08 -8.92 5.97
N ARG A 86 -0.77 -9.74 5.17
CA ARG A 86 -1.95 -9.28 4.41
C ARG A 86 -3.12 -8.89 5.31
N MET A 87 -3.38 -9.68 6.36
CA MET A 87 -4.45 -9.38 7.30
C MET A 87 -4.17 -8.09 8.07
N GLU A 88 -2.93 -7.84 8.48
CA GLU A 88 -2.56 -6.58 9.14
C GLU A 88 -2.73 -5.38 8.20
N LYS A 89 -2.26 -5.50 6.95
CA LYS A 89 -2.45 -4.45 5.94
C LYS A 89 -3.93 -4.12 5.71
N GLN A 90 -4.77 -5.14 5.59
CA GLN A 90 -6.22 -4.97 5.41
C GLN A 90 -6.88 -4.31 6.63
N GLN A 91 -6.47 -4.70 7.84
CA GLN A 91 -6.98 -4.08 9.07
C GLN A 91 -6.61 -2.60 9.15
N LEU A 92 -5.39 -2.24 8.77
CA LEU A 92 -4.95 -0.85 8.75
C LEU A 92 -5.76 -0.01 7.75
N GLU A 93 -5.94 -0.51 6.52
CA GLU A 93 -6.75 0.15 5.50
C GLU A 93 -8.21 0.31 5.93
N GLU A 94 -8.80 -0.71 6.56
CA GLU A 94 -10.15 -0.62 7.08
C GLU A 94 -10.28 0.39 8.23
N ALA A 95 -9.28 0.45 9.12
CA ALA A 95 -9.24 1.44 10.19
C ALA A 95 -9.18 2.86 9.63
N GLU A 96 -8.30 3.12 8.65
CA GLU A 96 -8.20 4.41 7.97
C GLU A 96 -9.51 4.82 7.30
N ARG A 97 -10.18 3.90 6.61
CA ARG A 97 -11.49 4.15 6.00
C ARG A 97 -12.55 4.52 7.03
N LYS A 98 -12.57 3.83 8.18
CA LYS A 98 -13.49 4.11 9.29
C LYS A 98 -13.21 5.48 9.91
N GLU A 99 -11.95 5.85 10.10
CA GLU A 99 -11.58 7.18 10.62
C GLU A 99 -11.96 8.30 9.65
N ALA A 100 -11.71 8.14 8.36
CA ALA A 100 -12.12 9.11 7.33
C ALA A 100 -13.65 9.31 7.28
N ALA A 101 -14.44 8.24 7.46
CA ALA A 101 -15.89 8.32 7.52
C ALA A 101 -16.39 9.07 8.78
N LYS A 102 -15.72 8.91 9.93
CA LYS A 102 -16.04 9.64 11.18
C LYS A 102 -15.78 11.14 11.04
N MET A 103 -14.72 11.54 10.33
CA MET A 103 -14.41 12.97 10.10
C MET A 103 -15.48 13.68 9.28
N LYS A 104 -16.08 13.00 8.28
CA LYS A 104 -17.18 13.57 7.47
C LYS A 104 -18.48 13.77 8.26
N LYS A 105 -18.76 12.95 9.27
CA LYS A 105 -19.99 13.05 10.09
C LYS A 105 -19.97 14.20 11.10
N LYS A 106 -18.79 14.73 11.46
CA LYS A 106 -18.65 15.88 12.38
C LYS A 106 -18.84 17.26 11.72
N GLN A 107 -18.86 17.36 10.39
CA GLN A 107 -19.01 18.64 9.68
C GLN A 107 -20.47 19.00 9.32
N GLY A 108 -21.46 18.24 9.79
CA GLY A 108 -22.90 18.47 9.49
C GLY A 108 -23.75 19.05 10.62
N ALA A 109 -23.17 19.54 11.73
CA ALA A 109 -23.93 19.95 12.92
C ALA A 109 -23.67 21.39 13.40
N ALA A 110 -23.08 22.26 12.56
CA ALA A 110 -22.84 23.66 12.91
C ALA A 110 -22.95 24.60 11.69
N SER A 111 -24.16 24.78 11.16
CA SER A 111 -24.50 26.00 10.42
C SER A 111 -26.02 26.16 10.33
N SER A 112 -26.61 26.72 11.39
CA SER A 112 -27.92 27.38 11.34
C SER A 112 -27.80 28.69 12.11
N SER A 113 -27.69 29.82 11.39
CA SER A 113 -28.05 31.17 11.86
C SER A 113 -28.11 32.10 10.65
N ASP A 114 -29.33 32.48 10.30
CA ASP A 114 -29.75 33.58 9.42
C ASP A 114 -29.13 34.94 9.77
N ASP A 115 -28.83 35.78 8.77
CA ASP A 115 -29.42 37.13 8.57
C ASP A 115 -28.72 37.92 7.42
N ASN A 116 -29.47 38.87 6.85
CA ASN A 116 -29.50 39.34 5.46
C ASN A 116 -29.01 40.81 5.25
N VAL A 117 -28.84 41.21 3.98
CA VAL A 117 -29.08 42.54 3.34
C VAL A 117 -27.88 43.37 2.80
N GLU A 118 -27.78 43.39 1.45
CA GLU A 118 -27.61 44.48 0.43
C GLU A 118 -26.50 45.57 0.63
N ASN A 119 -25.90 46.22 -0.39
CA ASN A 119 -26.39 46.69 -1.69
C ASN A 119 -25.21 47.14 -2.61
N GLU A 120 -25.56 47.37 -3.87
CA GLU A 120 -24.85 47.45 -5.15
C GLU A 120 -23.91 48.65 -5.43
N THR A 121 -23.01 48.46 -6.41
CA THR A 121 -22.61 49.54 -7.35
C THR A 121 -22.17 49.00 -8.73
N SER A 122 -23.15 48.87 -9.62
CA SER A 122 -23.22 49.36 -11.02
C SER A 122 -21.99 49.47 -11.96
N ILE A 123 -22.11 48.77 -13.11
CA ILE A 123 -21.84 49.16 -14.53
C ILE A 123 -20.37 49.10 -15.05
N THR A 124 -19.98 48.25 -16.01
CA THR A 124 -20.26 48.32 -17.48
C THR A 124 -19.86 47.01 -18.23
N PRO A 125 -20.32 46.80 -19.49
CA PRO A 125 -20.36 45.51 -20.19
C PRO A 125 -19.34 45.37 -21.34
N ALA A 126 -18.87 44.15 -21.63
CA ALA A 126 -18.22 43.82 -22.91
C ALA A 126 -18.25 42.31 -23.22
N GLN A 127 -18.95 41.97 -24.33
CA GLN A 127 -18.58 40.98 -25.37
C GLN A 127 -18.27 39.53 -24.90
N GLN A 128 -18.97 38.47 -25.33
CA GLN A 128 -19.23 38.12 -26.72
C GLN A 128 -20.30 37.01 -26.86
N GLU A 129 -21.02 37.15 -27.95
CA GLU A 129 -22.02 36.32 -28.60
C GLU A 129 -21.77 34.79 -28.69
N THR A 130 -22.88 34.09 -28.40
CA THR A 130 -23.55 33.04 -29.19
C THR A 130 -22.86 31.70 -29.49
N GLN A 131 -23.42 30.68 -28.80
CA GLN A 131 -24.26 29.61 -29.37
C GLN A 131 -23.57 28.38 -29.99
N SER A 132 -24.22 27.23 -29.73
CA SER A 132 -24.13 25.92 -30.42
C SER A 132 -23.02 24.96 -29.95
N MET A 133 -23.24 23.71 -29.53
CA MET A 133 -24.40 22.80 -29.59
C MET A 133 -24.25 21.71 -28.50
N MET A 134 -25.38 21.24 -27.97
CA MET A 134 -25.50 19.93 -27.32
C MET A 134 -24.99 18.82 -28.24
N THR A 135 -24.34 17.78 -27.70
CA THR A 135 -24.67 16.39 -28.05
C THR A 135 -24.02 15.44 -27.05
N SER A 136 -24.90 14.68 -26.42
CA SER A 136 -24.63 13.51 -25.60
C SER A 136 -23.77 12.50 -26.36
N ASN A 137 -22.76 11.92 -25.71
CA ASN A 137 -22.18 10.65 -26.13
C ASN A 137 -22.45 9.59 -25.06
N ALA A 138 -23.65 9.04 -25.13
CA ALA A 138 -23.92 7.66 -24.74
C ALA A 138 -23.79 6.82 -26.02
N LEU A 139 -22.80 5.93 -26.07
CA LEU A 139 -22.82 4.76 -26.95
C LEU A 139 -22.20 3.58 -26.20
N GLU A 140 -23.09 2.85 -25.52
CA GLU A 140 -23.14 1.39 -25.60
C GLU A 140 -22.91 0.92 -27.05
N ASN A 141 -22.12 -0.14 -27.21
CA ASN A 141 -22.33 -1.30 -28.09
C ASN A 141 -21.00 -2.08 -28.15
N ASN A 142 -20.87 -3.15 -27.35
CA ASN A 142 -21.35 -4.50 -27.65
C ASN A 142 -20.59 -5.12 -28.84
N TYR A 143 -19.53 -5.84 -28.51
CA TYR A 143 -18.92 -6.86 -29.35
C TYR A 143 -19.32 -8.22 -28.76
N GLN A 144 -20.38 -8.81 -29.30
CA GLN A 144 -20.50 -10.26 -29.54
C GLN A 144 -21.68 -10.53 -30.48
#